data_AF-A0A081DG36-F1
#
_entry.id   AF-A0A081DG36-F1
#
_cell.length_a   1.000
_cell.length_b   1.000
_cell.length_c   1.000
_cell.angle_alpha   90.00
_cell.angle_beta   90.00
_cell.angle_gamma   90.00
#
_symmetry.space_group_name_H-M   'P 1'
#
loop_
_entity.id
_entity.type
_entity.pdbx_description
1 polymer ?
#
loop_
_entity_poly.entity_id
_entity_poly.type
_entity_poly.pdbx_seq_one_letter_code
_entity_poly.pdbx_strand_id
1 'polypeptide(L)'
;MEQKSIDWKSIVGMGLIFIILMYWFSQNQADVEANPETTTETSASTPDTTPQLTSNNEPTTAPISNGVFQAGSNEVITFENDLIQFKIDSKGALIQEALLKSYKTYDSLPVYLAKPNEKDHQLDLVFVTNDGRKMHTKDMSFTPSQSMNGANKVLSFKANVGPSQFLEFRYELQPKNYMMDFTIRSQGLSQTFNTADAPQLNWEMLAYKRSKGMDNENRYTEIKFEYGDGSDDYTGQGAEADEEEDKVSYIAYKQHFFTSILLTDTPFKKAKLISENIASQDDEQDTYTKKFNSQIELEYTGGELAYNMDWYFGPTDYDILDGYDRNLDEVVDLGWGNFWMD
;
A
#
# COMPACT_ATOMS: atom_id res chain seq x y z
N MET A 1 35.76 11.12 -36.40
CA MET A 1 35.10 12.27 -35.76
C MET A 1 33.96 12.69 -36.66
N GLU A 2 32.73 12.27 -36.35
CA GLU A 2 31.53 12.70 -37.08
C GLU A 2 30.91 13.88 -36.35
N GLN A 3 30.68 14.97 -37.09
CA GLN A 3 29.96 16.15 -36.58
C GLN A 3 28.46 15.85 -36.57
N LYS A 4 27.85 15.85 -35.38
CA LYS A 4 26.38 15.88 -35.24
C LYS A 4 25.86 17.24 -35.71
N SER A 5 25.08 17.24 -36.79
CA SER A 5 24.33 18.42 -37.24
C SER A 5 23.19 18.72 -36.27
N ILE A 6 23.15 19.95 -35.78
CA ILE A 6 22.10 20.45 -34.88
C ILE A 6 20.74 20.41 -35.61
N ASP A 7 19.75 19.73 -35.03
CA ASP A 7 18.39 19.65 -35.58
C ASP A 7 17.63 20.97 -35.36
N TRP A 8 17.54 21.76 -36.43
CA TRP A 8 16.87 23.04 -36.47
C TRP A 8 15.40 22.97 -36.04
N LYS A 9 14.72 21.83 -36.24
CA LYS A 9 13.31 21.66 -35.83
C LYS A 9 13.17 21.54 -34.31
N SER A 10 14.16 20.96 -33.64
CA SER A 10 14.21 20.87 -32.18
C SER A 10 14.39 22.25 -31.53
N ILE A 11 15.22 23.12 -32.14
CA ILE A 11 15.42 24.51 -31.68
C ILE A 11 14.15 25.34 -31.81
N VAL A 12 13.44 25.22 -32.95
CA VAL A 12 12.17 25.94 -33.16
C VAL A 12 11.09 25.46 -32.19
N GLY A 13 11.03 24.15 -31.91
CA GLY A 13 10.11 23.58 -30.92
C GLY A 13 10.37 24.10 -29.51
N MET A 14 11.64 24.17 -29.10
CA MET A 14 12.02 24.69 -27.78
C MET A 14 11.72 26.19 -27.62
N GLY A 15 11.90 26.98 -28.68
CA GLY A 15 11.54 28.40 -28.70
C GLY A 15 10.04 28.64 -28.52
N LEU A 16 9.19 27.83 -29.14
CA LEU A 16 7.73 27.92 -28.99
C LEU A 16 7.28 27.57 -27.56
N ILE A 17 7.87 26.54 -26.96
CA ILE A 17 7.60 26.16 -25.56
C ILE A 17 7.99 27.31 -24.62
N PHE A 18 9.13 27.95 -24.86
CA PHE A 18 9.60 29.06 -24.04
C PHE A 18 8.65 30.27 -24.09
N ILE A 19 8.09 30.58 -25.27
CA ILE A 19 7.12 31.67 -25.44
C ILE A 19 5.81 31.37 -24.70
N ILE A 20 5.33 30.12 -24.76
CA ILE A 20 4.12 29.68 -24.06
C ILE A 20 4.31 29.77 -22.54
N LEU A 21 5.46 29.33 -22.03
CA LEU A 21 5.79 29.42 -20.60
C LEU A 21 5.93 30.86 -20.13
N MET A 22 6.52 31.74 -20.95
CA MET A 22 6.63 33.17 -20.61
C MET A 22 5.26 33.85 -20.60
N TYR A 23 4.37 33.49 -21.53
CA TYR A 23 2.99 33.99 -21.56
C TYR A 23 2.19 33.48 -20.35
N TRP A 24 2.35 32.22 -19.98
CA TRP A 24 1.70 31.63 -18.80
C TRP A 24 2.17 32.28 -17.49
N PHE A 25 3.48 32.52 -17.36
CA PHE A 25 4.04 33.21 -16.19
C PHE A 25 3.58 34.66 -16.08
N SER A 26 3.38 35.35 -17.21
CA SER A 26 2.86 36.73 -17.23
C SER A 26 1.39 36.84 -16.81
N GLN A 27 0.59 35.78 -16.93
CA GLN A 27 -0.81 35.76 -16.49
C GLN A 27 -0.96 35.44 -15.00
N ASN A 28 0.07 34.86 -14.35
CA ASN A 28 -0.06 34.25 -13.03
C ASN A 28 0.62 35.05 -11.88
N GLN A 29 0.90 36.34 -12.07
CA GLN A 29 1.31 37.23 -10.97
C GLN A 29 0.08 37.96 -10.41
N ALA A 30 -0.38 37.53 -9.24
CA ALA A 30 -1.37 38.26 -8.45
C ALA A 30 -0.66 39.22 -7.48
N ASP A 31 -1.09 40.49 -7.50
CA ASP A 31 -0.61 41.58 -6.66
C ASP A 31 -0.88 41.30 -5.17
N VAL A 32 0.15 41.48 -4.32
CA VAL A 32 0.03 41.48 -2.86
C VAL A 32 0.10 42.93 -2.39
N GLU A 33 -1.07 43.56 -2.20
CA GLU A 33 -1.17 44.84 -1.48
C GLU A 33 -1.14 44.60 0.04
N ALA A 34 -0.29 45.37 0.71
CA ALA A 34 -0.13 45.43 2.16
C ALA A 34 -0.87 46.64 2.76
N ASN A 35 -1.53 46.48 3.92
CA ASN A 35 -1.86 47.58 4.83
C ASN A 35 -2.20 47.04 6.25
N PRO A 36 -2.04 47.81 7.35
CA PRO A 36 -1.44 47.34 8.60
C PRO A 36 -2.43 47.37 9.80
N GLU A 37 -1.91 46.94 10.94
CA GLU A 37 -2.53 46.81 12.26
C GLU A 37 -3.09 48.11 12.87
N THR A 38 -4.09 47.97 13.75
CA THR A 38 -4.31 48.86 14.92
C THR A 38 -5.00 48.08 16.06
N THR A 39 -4.35 48.11 17.22
CA THR A 39 -4.70 47.70 18.61
C THR A 39 -5.94 48.51 19.10
N THR A 40 -6.82 48.12 20.05
CA THR A 40 -6.63 47.95 21.51
C THR A 40 -7.91 47.45 22.25
N GLU A 41 -7.69 46.63 23.30
CA GLU A 41 -8.31 46.56 24.66
C GLU A 41 -9.79 46.19 24.98
N THR A 42 -9.97 44.96 25.51
CA THR A 42 -10.47 44.51 26.84
C THR A 42 -11.49 45.32 27.68
N SER A 43 -12.67 44.71 27.99
CA SER A 43 -13.14 44.35 29.37
C SER A 43 -14.61 43.90 29.44
N ALA A 44 -14.89 43.05 30.44
CA ALA A 44 -16.03 42.16 30.63
C ALA A 44 -17.31 42.78 31.23
N SER A 45 -18.47 42.08 31.08
CA SER A 45 -19.49 41.76 32.13
C SER A 45 -20.74 41.05 31.54
N THR A 46 -21.06 39.87 32.07
CA THR A 46 -22.36 39.14 31.98
C THR A 46 -23.39 39.73 33.00
N PRO A 47 -24.74 39.45 32.95
CA PRO A 47 -25.36 38.12 32.85
C PRO A 47 -26.69 37.95 32.06
N ASP A 48 -26.93 36.68 31.70
CA ASP A 48 -28.17 35.90 31.47
C ASP A 48 -29.38 36.47 30.70
N THR A 49 -29.78 35.79 29.61
CA THR A 49 -31.03 34.99 29.47
C THR A 49 -31.13 34.35 28.07
N THR A 50 -31.18 33.02 28.01
CA THR A 50 -31.44 32.09 26.86
C THR A 50 -32.89 32.28 26.34
N PRO A 51 -33.24 32.19 25.02
CA PRO A 51 -33.13 30.94 24.24
C PRO A 51 -32.90 30.97 22.70
N GLN A 52 -32.13 29.95 22.25
CA GLN A 52 -32.16 29.13 21.03
C GLN A 52 -32.09 29.72 19.58
N LEU A 53 -31.12 29.14 18.84
CA LEU A 53 -31.04 28.85 17.38
C LEU A 53 -30.87 30.02 16.38
N THR A 54 -29.66 30.17 15.81
CA THR A 54 -29.37 30.04 14.35
C THR A 54 -27.92 30.42 14.00
N SER A 55 -27.33 29.62 13.11
CA SER A 55 -26.25 29.86 12.11
C SER A 55 -25.46 31.18 12.15
N ASN A 56 -24.13 31.11 12.30
CA ASN A 56 -23.15 31.48 11.26
C ASN A 56 -21.69 31.37 11.77
N ASN A 57 -20.87 30.71 10.96
CA ASN A 57 -19.42 30.59 11.11
C ASN A 57 -18.73 31.95 10.94
N GLU A 58 -17.88 32.32 11.90
CA GLU A 58 -16.70 33.15 11.63
C GLU A 58 -15.43 32.30 11.69
N PRO A 59 -14.42 32.61 10.86
CA PRO A 59 -13.24 31.77 10.67
C PRO A 59 -12.29 31.92 11.85
N THR A 60 -12.21 30.90 12.69
CA THR A 60 -11.16 30.82 13.71
C THR A 60 -9.85 30.48 13.02
N THR A 61 -8.89 31.40 13.09
CA THR A 61 -7.49 31.21 12.75
C THR A 61 -6.92 30.04 13.55
N ALA A 62 -6.72 28.90 12.89
CA ALA A 62 -6.07 27.76 13.50
C ALA A 62 -4.56 28.03 13.63
N PRO A 63 -3.96 27.86 14.83
CA PRO A 63 -2.52 27.92 14.99
C PRO A 63 -1.89 26.73 14.26
N ILE A 64 -0.73 26.98 13.65
CA ILE A 64 0.11 25.99 12.97
C ILE A 64 0.43 24.87 13.98
N SER A 65 -0.29 23.76 13.90
CA SER A 65 0.02 22.58 14.70
C SER A 65 1.15 21.83 14.02
N ASN A 66 2.24 21.60 14.75
CA ASN A 66 3.23 20.56 14.43
C ASN A 66 2.48 19.32 13.92
N GLY A 67 2.82 18.84 12.72
CA GLY A 67 2.08 17.82 11.97
C GLY A 67 1.82 16.54 12.78
N VAL A 68 0.72 16.53 13.51
CA VAL A 68 0.19 15.38 14.23
C VAL A 68 -0.93 14.83 13.36
N PHE A 69 -0.79 13.59 12.93
CA PHE A 69 -1.85 12.86 12.22
C PHE A 69 -3.08 12.80 13.13
N GLN A 70 -4.17 13.44 12.71
CA GLN A 70 -5.41 13.51 13.48
C GLN A 70 -6.16 12.17 13.42
N ALA A 71 -6.71 11.73 14.55
CA ALA A 71 -7.58 10.56 14.60
C ALA A 71 -8.95 10.89 13.98
N GLY A 72 -9.23 10.31 12.81
CA GLY A 72 -10.52 10.37 12.12
C GLY A 72 -11.44 9.23 12.54
N SER A 73 -12.72 9.31 12.17
CA SER A 73 -13.67 8.19 12.36
C SER A 73 -13.24 6.99 11.53
N ASN A 74 -13.10 5.83 12.17
CA ASN A 74 -12.85 4.57 11.47
C ASN A 74 -14.05 4.24 10.58
N GLU A 75 -13.80 4.06 9.28
CA GLU A 75 -14.79 3.71 8.27
C GLU A 75 -14.23 2.52 7.49
N VAL A 76 -15.07 1.53 7.22
CA VAL A 76 -14.70 0.37 6.41
C VAL A 76 -15.34 0.49 5.04
N ILE A 77 -14.51 0.60 4.00
CA ILE A 77 -14.93 0.84 2.62
C ILE A 77 -14.91 -0.48 1.86
N THR A 78 -16.01 -0.81 1.18
CA THR A 78 -16.05 -1.94 0.23
C THR A 78 -15.49 -1.51 -1.11
N PHE A 79 -14.52 -2.27 -1.64
CA PHE A 79 -13.81 -1.98 -2.89
C PHE A 79 -13.64 -3.26 -3.70
N GLU A 80 -14.21 -3.33 -4.91
CA GLU A 80 -14.38 -4.62 -5.60
C GLU A 80 -14.47 -4.53 -7.13
N ASN A 81 -14.15 -5.64 -7.78
CA ASN A 81 -14.44 -5.92 -9.20
C ASN A 81 -15.24 -7.25 -9.35
N ASP A 82 -15.28 -7.83 -10.54
CA ASP A 82 -16.03 -9.06 -10.81
C ASP A 82 -15.47 -10.32 -10.10
N LEU A 83 -14.18 -10.31 -9.74
CA LEU A 83 -13.46 -11.48 -9.23
C LEU A 83 -13.19 -11.41 -7.72
N ILE A 84 -12.89 -10.21 -7.21
CA ILE A 84 -12.47 -10.00 -5.83
C ILE A 84 -13.22 -8.83 -5.17
N GLN A 85 -13.48 -8.96 -3.87
CA GLN A 85 -13.98 -7.88 -3.02
C GLN A 85 -13.03 -7.67 -1.83
N PHE A 86 -12.65 -6.42 -1.61
CA PHE A 86 -11.92 -5.99 -0.44
C PHE A 86 -12.83 -5.19 0.49
N LYS A 87 -12.56 -5.30 1.80
CA LYS A 87 -12.97 -4.28 2.78
C LYS A 87 -11.73 -3.66 3.39
N ILE A 88 -11.61 -2.34 3.30
CA ILE A 88 -10.44 -1.60 3.71
C ILE A 88 -10.84 -0.59 4.80
N ASP A 89 -10.17 -0.65 5.94
CA ASP A 89 -10.39 0.26 7.07
C ASP A 89 -9.61 1.56 6.87
N SER A 90 -10.27 2.69 7.04
CA SER A 90 -9.64 4.01 7.02
C SER A 90 -8.63 4.19 8.15
N LYS A 91 -8.70 3.41 9.23
CA LYS A 91 -7.61 3.23 10.18
C LYS A 91 -6.56 2.29 9.60
N GLY A 92 -5.35 2.80 9.42
CA GLY A 92 -4.25 2.06 8.82
C GLY A 92 -4.30 1.92 7.31
N ALA A 93 -5.40 2.33 6.66
CA ALA A 93 -5.67 2.03 5.26
C ALA A 93 -5.49 0.52 4.99
N LEU A 94 -5.95 -0.32 5.92
CA LEU A 94 -5.62 -1.75 5.95
C LEU A 94 -6.73 -2.59 5.32
N ILE A 95 -6.34 -3.55 4.46
CA ILE A 95 -7.25 -4.60 3.98
C ILE A 95 -7.61 -5.51 5.17
N GLN A 96 -8.87 -5.45 5.60
CA GLN A 96 -9.44 -6.32 6.64
C GLN A 96 -10.10 -7.57 6.07
N GLU A 97 -10.63 -7.48 4.86
CA GLU A 97 -11.24 -8.61 4.18
C GLU A 97 -10.79 -8.64 2.72
N ALA A 98 -10.48 -9.83 2.22
CA ALA A 98 -10.20 -10.07 0.80
C ALA A 98 -10.95 -11.34 0.37
N LEU A 99 -12.11 -11.18 -0.27
CA LEU A 99 -13.02 -12.26 -0.67
C LEU A 99 -12.86 -12.60 -2.17
N LEU A 100 -12.55 -13.85 -2.48
CA LEU A 100 -12.56 -14.37 -3.85
C LEU A 100 -13.98 -14.83 -4.22
N LYS A 101 -14.66 -14.08 -5.09
CA LYS A 101 -16.11 -14.20 -5.34
C LYS A 101 -16.55 -15.53 -5.94
N SER A 102 -15.66 -16.18 -6.70
CA SER A 102 -15.95 -17.41 -7.46
C SER A 102 -15.53 -18.69 -6.75
N TYR A 103 -14.93 -18.61 -5.55
CA TYR A 103 -14.32 -19.77 -4.89
C TYR A 103 -15.02 -20.14 -3.59
N LYS A 104 -15.01 -21.43 -3.30
CA LYS A 104 -15.47 -22.00 -2.05
C LYS A 104 -14.44 -22.97 -1.49
N THR A 105 -14.35 -23.04 -0.17
CA THR A 105 -13.58 -24.05 0.56
C THR A 105 -14.22 -25.42 0.42
N TYR A 106 -13.54 -26.46 0.90
CA TYR A 106 -14.01 -27.86 0.79
C TYR A 106 -15.37 -28.12 1.45
N ASP A 107 -15.74 -27.32 2.44
CA ASP A 107 -17.01 -27.35 3.19
C ASP A 107 -18.03 -26.33 2.67
N SER A 108 -17.80 -25.78 1.47
CA SER A 108 -18.70 -24.83 0.77
C SER A 108 -18.78 -23.42 1.36
N LEU A 109 -17.86 -23.03 2.26
CA LEU A 109 -17.76 -21.65 2.75
C LEU A 109 -17.05 -20.75 1.73
N PRO A 110 -17.26 -19.42 1.76
CA PRO A 110 -16.54 -18.49 0.89
C PRO A 110 -15.03 -18.49 1.16
N VAL A 111 -14.23 -18.32 0.10
CA VAL A 111 -12.77 -18.21 0.24
C VAL A 111 -12.36 -16.76 0.50
N TYR A 112 -11.73 -16.55 1.65
CA TYR A 112 -11.05 -15.31 1.98
C TYR A 112 -9.53 -15.49 1.89
N LEU A 113 -8.79 -14.43 1.57
CA LEU A 113 -7.34 -14.35 1.77
C LEU A 113 -6.98 -13.51 3.00
N ALA A 114 -7.89 -12.65 3.44
CA ALA A 114 -7.92 -12.02 4.77
C ALA A 114 -9.34 -12.17 5.32
N LYS A 115 -9.50 -12.77 6.50
CA LYS A 115 -10.80 -13.15 7.06
C LYS A 115 -11.49 -12.01 7.81
N PRO A 116 -12.83 -11.91 7.70
CA PRO A 116 -13.60 -10.93 8.46
C PRO A 116 -13.43 -11.13 9.97
N ASN A 117 -13.12 -10.05 10.68
CA ASN A 117 -12.98 -10.00 12.13
C ASN A 117 -11.85 -10.86 12.73
N GLU A 118 -10.97 -11.39 11.89
CA GLU A 118 -9.75 -12.02 12.32
C GLU A 118 -8.60 -11.08 11.96
N LYS A 119 -7.72 -10.76 12.90
CA LYS A 119 -6.57 -9.88 12.64
C LYS A 119 -5.46 -10.65 11.91
N ASP A 120 -5.86 -11.42 10.90
CA ASP A 120 -5.04 -12.38 10.16
C ASP A 120 -4.24 -11.74 9.04
N HIS A 121 -4.51 -10.48 8.69
CA HIS A 121 -3.75 -9.72 7.71
C HIS A 121 -3.42 -8.33 8.26
N GLN A 122 -2.15 -7.92 8.16
CA GLN A 122 -1.69 -6.60 8.61
C GLN A 122 -0.67 -6.01 7.63
N LEU A 123 -0.72 -4.69 7.48
CA LEU A 123 0.24 -3.89 6.73
C LEU A 123 0.58 -2.65 7.57
N ASP A 124 1.87 -2.41 7.77
CA ASP A 124 2.35 -1.31 8.61
C ASP A 124 3.61 -0.70 8.00
N LEU A 125 3.49 0.51 7.48
CA LEU A 125 4.62 1.33 7.09
C LEU A 125 5.14 2.06 8.32
N VAL A 126 6.41 1.83 8.61
CA VAL A 126 7.11 2.35 9.77
C VAL A 126 8.16 3.35 9.29
N PHE A 127 8.11 4.56 9.82
CA PHE A 127 9.06 5.62 9.45
C PHE A 127 9.39 6.49 10.66
N VAL A 128 10.53 7.17 10.62
CA VAL A 128 10.97 8.09 11.66
C VAL A 128 10.76 9.52 11.17
N THR A 129 10.25 10.40 12.02
CA THR A 129 10.14 11.84 11.75
C THR A 129 11.39 12.59 12.20
N ASN A 130 11.63 13.78 11.67
CA ASN A 130 12.83 14.59 12.01
C ASN A 130 12.93 14.99 13.49
N ASP A 131 11.84 14.93 14.25
CA ASP A 131 11.82 15.12 15.70
C ASP A 131 12.08 13.80 16.48
N GLY A 132 12.44 12.72 15.79
CA GLY A 132 12.84 11.43 16.36
C GLY A 132 11.70 10.50 16.73
N ARG A 133 10.45 10.81 16.37
CA ARG A 133 9.31 9.91 16.65
C ARG A 133 9.25 8.79 15.61
N LYS A 134 9.07 7.57 16.08
CA LYS A 134 8.76 6.41 15.26
C LYS A 134 7.25 6.33 15.03
N MET A 135 6.84 6.38 13.78
CA MET A 135 5.46 6.37 13.35
C MET A 135 5.10 5.00 12.76
N HIS A 136 3.86 4.57 12.97
CA HIS A 136 3.29 3.32 12.48
C HIS A 136 1.99 3.64 11.75
N THR A 137 1.89 3.35 10.44
CA THR A 137 0.68 3.70 9.69
C THR A 137 -0.54 2.94 10.16
N LYS A 138 -0.39 1.71 10.70
CA LYS A 138 -1.52 0.94 11.24
C LYS A 138 -2.29 1.65 12.37
N ASP A 139 -1.63 2.60 13.04
CA ASP A 139 -2.20 3.41 14.11
C ASP A 139 -2.71 4.78 13.63
N MET A 140 -2.46 5.13 12.36
CA MET A 140 -2.88 6.39 11.77
C MET A 140 -4.30 6.30 11.18
N SER A 141 -5.01 7.43 11.19
CA SER A 141 -6.27 7.55 10.48
C SER A 141 -6.06 8.20 9.12
N PHE A 142 -6.71 7.65 8.11
CA PHE A 142 -6.69 8.14 6.74
C PHE A 142 -8.08 8.62 6.33
N THR A 143 -8.13 9.62 5.46
CA THR A 143 -9.37 10.06 4.82
C THR A 143 -9.51 9.34 3.48
N PRO A 144 -10.55 8.51 3.28
CA PRO A 144 -10.80 7.81 2.02
C PRO A 144 -11.36 8.75 0.95
N SER A 145 -11.08 8.46 -0.31
CA SER A 145 -11.71 9.07 -1.48
C SER A 145 -11.76 8.07 -2.63
N GLN A 146 -12.89 8.02 -3.34
CA GLN A 146 -13.08 7.15 -4.49
C GLN A 146 -13.06 7.95 -5.78
N SER A 147 -12.49 7.36 -6.83
CA SER A 147 -12.48 7.91 -8.18
C SER A 147 -12.41 6.79 -9.22
N MET A 148 -12.39 7.17 -10.50
CA MET A 148 -12.22 6.27 -11.62
C MET A 148 -10.99 6.70 -12.44
N ASN A 149 -10.21 5.74 -12.92
CA ASN A 149 -9.15 5.95 -13.91
C ASN A 149 -9.50 5.13 -15.15
N GLY A 150 -10.17 5.77 -16.12
CA GLY A 150 -10.79 5.04 -17.22
C GLY A 150 -11.84 4.03 -16.72
N ALA A 151 -11.60 2.74 -16.95
CA ALA A 151 -12.46 1.67 -16.47
C ALA A 151 -12.10 1.17 -15.05
N ASN A 152 -10.97 1.61 -14.50
CA ASN A 152 -10.45 1.13 -13.23
C ASN A 152 -11.10 1.90 -12.08
N LYS A 153 -11.44 1.20 -11.00
CA LYS A 153 -11.87 1.82 -9.76
C LYS A 153 -10.65 2.19 -8.95
N VAL A 154 -10.64 3.39 -8.36
CA VAL A 154 -9.53 3.88 -7.55
C VAL A 154 -10.04 4.26 -6.17
N LEU A 155 -9.36 3.77 -5.14
CA LEU A 155 -9.60 4.13 -3.74
C LEU A 155 -8.31 4.67 -3.13
N SER A 156 -8.33 5.93 -2.71
CA SER A 156 -7.19 6.64 -2.14
C SER A 156 -7.45 6.95 -0.67
N PHE A 157 -6.49 6.62 0.18
CA PHE A 157 -6.48 6.92 1.61
C PHE A 157 -5.37 7.91 1.91
N LYS A 158 -5.72 9.11 2.40
CA LYS A 158 -4.75 10.16 2.71
C LYS A 158 -4.69 10.49 4.20
N ALA A 159 -3.51 10.41 4.78
CA ALA A 159 -3.21 10.95 6.09
C ALA A 159 -2.59 12.35 5.92
N ASN A 160 -3.42 13.39 6.09
CA ASN A 160 -3.01 14.77 5.88
C ASN A 160 -2.34 15.34 7.14
N VAL A 161 -1.24 16.08 6.95
CA VAL A 161 -0.60 16.89 8.01
C VAL A 161 -0.64 18.40 7.70
N GLY A 162 -1.10 18.77 6.50
CA GLY A 162 -1.30 20.14 6.06
C GLY A 162 -2.09 20.18 4.74
N PRO A 163 -2.45 21.37 4.22
CA PRO A 163 -3.33 21.50 3.04
C PRO A 163 -2.84 20.81 1.76
N SER A 164 -1.53 20.57 1.64
CA SER A 164 -0.93 19.88 0.48
C SER A 164 0.18 18.91 0.91
N GLN A 165 0.11 18.45 2.17
CA GLN A 165 1.09 17.56 2.78
C GLN A 165 0.40 16.31 3.27
N PHE A 166 0.73 15.16 2.67
CA PHE A 166 0.05 13.91 2.99
C PHE A 166 0.93 12.69 2.72
N LEU A 167 0.61 11.61 3.43
CA LEU A 167 0.97 10.25 3.08
C LEU A 167 -0.28 9.58 2.47
N GLU A 168 -0.12 8.87 1.36
CA GLU A 168 -1.22 8.24 0.63
C GLU A 168 -0.94 6.77 0.35
N PHE A 169 -1.93 5.94 0.68
CA PHE A 169 -2.07 4.58 0.16
C PHE A 169 -3.17 4.60 -0.90
N ARG A 170 -2.85 4.18 -2.11
CA ARG A 170 -3.79 4.18 -3.24
C ARG A 170 -3.92 2.78 -3.82
N TYR A 171 -5.15 2.34 -3.91
CA TYR A 171 -5.57 1.05 -4.45
C TYR A 171 -6.29 1.28 -5.78
N GLU A 172 -5.91 0.56 -6.83
CA GLU A 172 -6.59 0.62 -8.14
C GLU A 172 -6.91 -0.79 -8.64
N LEU A 173 -8.18 -1.02 -8.96
CA LEU A 173 -8.67 -2.29 -9.48
C LEU A 173 -9.08 -2.16 -10.93
N GLN A 174 -8.45 -2.97 -11.77
CA GLN A 174 -8.92 -3.22 -13.13
C GLN A 174 -10.13 -4.16 -13.12
N PRO A 175 -11.04 -4.06 -14.11
CA PRO A 175 -12.09 -5.05 -14.30
C PRO A 175 -11.51 -6.44 -14.54
N LYS A 176 -12.11 -7.47 -13.92
CA LYS A 176 -11.78 -8.89 -14.14
C LYS A 176 -10.29 -9.23 -13.94
N ASN A 177 -9.65 -8.62 -12.94
CA ASN A 177 -8.26 -8.89 -12.60
C ASN A 177 -8.12 -9.23 -11.10
N TYR A 178 -7.26 -10.19 -10.75
CA TYR A 178 -6.89 -10.48 -9.36
C TYR A 178 -5.74 -9.60 -8.86
N MET A 179 -4.97 -9.02 -9.77
CA MET A 179 -3.93 -8.05 -9.48
C MET A 179 -4.54 -6.67 -9.25
N MET A 180 -4.07 -5.99 -8.21
CA MET A 180 -4.45 -4.64 -7.83
C MET A 180 -3.21 -3.75 -7.81
N ASP A 181 -3.26 -2.58 -8.45
CA ASP A 181 -2.15 -1.63 -8.34
C ASP A 181 -2.20 -1.02 -6.93
N PHE A 182 -1.07 -1.05 -6.23
CA PHE A 182 -0.90 -0.52 -4.90
C PHE A 182 0.23 0.50 -4.85
N THR A 183 -0.12 1.75 -4.55
CA THR A 183 0.86 2.84 -4.47
C THR A 183 0.98 3.34 -3.05
N ILE A 184 2.22 3.46 -2.57
CA ILE A 184 2.57 4.25 -1.38
C ILE A 184 3.27 5.52 -1.88
N ARG A 185 2.68 6.68 -1.60
CA ARG A 185 3.32 7.96 -1.95
C ARG A 185 3.19 8.99 -0.85
N SER A 186 4.17 9.87 -0.74
CA SER A 186 4.06 11.08 0.06
C SER A 186 4.21 12.32 -0.81
N GLN A 187 3.65 13.41 -0.32
CA GLN A 187 3.79 14.73 -0.94
C GLN A 187 4.05 15.77 0.13
N GLY A 188 5.12 16.54 -0.01
CA GLY A 188 5.46 17.65 0.88
C GLY A 188 5.85 17.21 2.30
N LEU A 189 6.26 15.94 2.47
CA LEU A 189 6.69 15.37 3.75
C LEU A 189 8.22 15.25 3.87
N SER A 190 8.99 15.72 2.89
CA SER A 190 10.45 15.65 2.92
C SER A 190 11.10 16.34 4.14
N GLN A 191 10.44 17.36 4.71
CA GLN A 191 10.87 18.02 5.95
C GLN A 191 10.29 17.38 7.21
N THR A 192 9.37 16.43 7.06
CA THR A 192 8.77 15.66 8.14
C THR A 192 9.54 14.37 8.39
N PHE A 193 9.96 13.67 7.33
CA PHE A 193 10.71 12.41 7.43
C PHE A 193 12.16 12.63 7.84
N ASN A 194 12.64 11.79 8.76
CA ASN A 194 14.08 11.57 8.91
C ASN A 194 14.57 10.64 7.80
N THR A 195 15.07 11.23 6.72
CA THR A 195 15.51 10.49 5.53
C THR A 195 16.81 9.70 5.73
N ALA A 196 17.48 9.86 6.87
CA ALA A 196 18.63 9.04 7.25
C ALA A 196 18.23 7.63 7.72
N ASP A 197 17.00 7.46 8.19
CA ASP A 197 16.45 6.15 8.59
C ASP A 197 15.57 5.60 7.46
N ALA A 198 15.91 4.42 6.95
CA ALA A 198 15.11 3.77 5.92
C ALA A 198 13.71 3.41 6.46
N PRO A 199 12.63 3.79 5.76
CA PRO A 199 11.28 3.37 6.12
C PRO A 199 11.13 1.87 5.88
N GLN A 200 10.33 1.21 6.72
CA GLN A 200 10.14 -0.23 6.69
C GLN A 200 8.67 -0.55 6.45
N LEU A 201 8.36 -1.29 5.40
CA LEU A 201 7.02 -1.84 5.15
C LEU A 201 6.95 -3.24 5.75
N ASN A 202 6.10 -3.42 6.76
CA ASN A 202 5.84 -4.71 7.36
C ASN A 202 4.52 -5.27 6.82
N TRP A 203 4.56 -6.47 6.28
CA TRP A 203 3.38 -7.19 5.80
C TRP A 203 3.26 -8.52 6.53
N GLU A 204 2.12 -8.79 7.16
CA GLU A 204 1.87 -10.01 7.93
C GLU A 204 0.60 -10.71 7.47
N MET A 205 0.63 -12.04 7.47
CA MET A 205 -0.55 -12.87 7.21
C MET A 205 -0.54 -14.16 8.05
N LEU A 206 -1.70 -14.57 8.57
CA LEU A 206 -1.93 -15.91 9.11
C LEU A 206 -2.58 -16.78 8.04
N ALA A 207 -1.82 -17.76 7.55
CA ALA A 207 -2.34 -18.78 6.66
C ALA A 207 -3.24 -19.75 7.45
N TYR A 208 -4.31 -20.22 6.81
CA TYR A 208 -5.29 -21.10 7.44
C TYR A 208 -5.80 -22.19 6.50
N LYS A 209 -6.33 -23.26 7.10
CA LYS A 209 -6.79 -24.46 6.44
C LYS A 209 -8.03 -24.18 5.59
N ARG A 210 -7.91 -24.40 4.27
CA ARG A 210 -9.03 -24.31 3.31
C ARG A 210 -9.37 -25.64 2.64
N SER A 211 -8.52 -26.64 2.83
CA SER A 211 -8.70 -28.00 2.34
C SER A 211 -8.99 -29.00 3.46
N LYS A 212 -9.36 -30.24 3.09
CA LYS A 212 -9.75 -31.28 4.03
C LYS A 212 -8.63 -31.69 5.00
N GLY A 213 -7.37 -31.67 4.55
CA GLY A 213 -6.22 -32.17 5.31
C GLY A 213 -5.27 -31.05 5.74
N MET A 214 -5.05 -30.91 7.04
CA MET A 214 -4.15 -29.90 7.60
C MET A 214 -2.71 -30.11 7.14
N ASP A 215 -2.21 -31.35 7.23
CA ASP A 215 -0.86 -31.71 6.81
C ASP A 215 -0.60 -31.33 5.35
N ASN A 216 -1.59 -31.56 4.48
CA ASN A 216 -1.47 -31.24 3.07
C ASN A 216 -1.48 -29.73 2.84
N GLU A 217 -2.41 -28.99 3.46
CA GLU A 217 -2.42 -27.53 3.37
C GLU A 217 -1.08 -26.93 3.83
N ASN A 218 -0.61 -27.36 5.01
CA ASN A 218 0.60 -26.84 5.62
C ASN A 218 1.84 -27.16 4.79
N ARG A 219 1.89 -28.34 4.16
CA ARG A 219 2.99 -28.73 3.27
C ARG A 219 3.14 -27.80 2.07
N TYR A 220 2.05 -27.28 1.52
CA TYR A 220 2.09 -26.37 0.37
C TYR A 220 2.00 -24.89 0.76
N THR A 221 2.18 -24.58 2.04
CA THR A 221 2.13 -23.23 2.59
C THR A 221 3.53 -22.75 2.95
N GLU A 222 4.04 -21.75 2.24
CA GLU A 222 5.40 -21.21 2.38
C GLU A 222 5.48 -19.81 1.78
N ILE A 223 6.57 -19.09 2.06
CA ILE A 223 6.88 -17.85 1.35
C ILE A 223 7.75 -18.23 0.15
N LYS A 224 7.36 -17.79 -1.04
CA LYS A 224 8.20 -17.79 -2.26
C LYS A 224 8.57 -16.35 -2.60
N PHE A 225 9.75 -16.10 -3.14
CA PHE A 225 10.20 -14.75 -3.45
C PHE A 225 11.16 -14.75 -4.64
N GLU A 226 11.19 -13.64 -5.37
CA GLU A 226 12.20 -13.36 -6.39
C GLU A 226 13.13 -12.26 -5.91
N TYR A 227 14.42 -12.46 -6.15
CA TYR A 227 15.50 -11.62 -5.68
C TYR A 227 16.63 -11.53 -6.71
N GLY A 228 17.57 -10.61 -6.47
CA GLY A 228 18.67 -10.37 -7.38
C GLY A 228 18.17 -9.83 -8.73
N ASP A 229 18.50 -10.54 -9.80
CA ASP A 229 18.15 -10.17 -11.18
C ASP A 229 17.34 -11.33 -11.83
N GLY A 230 16.28 -11.80 -11.13
CA GLY A 230 15.34 -12.84 -11.61
C GLY A 230 15.59 -14.25 -11.07
N SER A 231 16.24 -14.38 -9.91
CA SER A 231 16.36 -15.66 -9.20
C SER A 231 15.22 -15.81 -8.20
N ASP A 232 14.69 -17.01 -8.04
CA ASP A 232 13.63 -17.32 -7.08
C ASP A 232 14.10 -18.32 -6.01
N ASP A 233 13.52 -18.21 -4.81
CA ASP A 233 13.72 -19.17 -3.73
C ASP A 233 12.49 -19.16 -2.77
N TYR A 234 12.54 -19.99 -1.72
CA TYR A 234 11.44 -20.20 -0.80
C TYR A 234 11.91 -20.52 0.63
N THR A 235 11.14 -20.10 1.63
CA THR A 235 11.48 -20.29 3.06
C THR A 235 11.37 -21.74 3.56
N GLY A 236 10.97 -22.68 2.70
CA GLY A 236 10.75 -24.08 3.05
C GLY A 236 9.60 -24.35 4.03
N GLN A 237 9.57 -25.60 4.52
CA GLN A 237 8.45 -26.18 5.28
C GLN A 237 8.78 -26.45 6.76
N GLY A 238 9.89 -25.88 7.25
CA GLY A 238 10.36 -26.05 8.63
C GLY A 238 9.41 -25.48 9.69
N ALA A 239 9.78 -25.66 10.97
CA ALA A 239 9.07 -25.06 12.09
C ALA A 239 9.18 -23.53 12.07
N GLU A 240 10.37 -23.03 11.76
CA GLU A 240 10.67 -21.62 11.56
C GLU A 240 11.63 -21.52 10.37
N ALA A 241 11.52 -20.42 9.65
CA ALA A 241 12.45 -20.00 8.61
C ALA A 241 12.61 -18.48 8.67
N ASP A 242 13.83 -18.03 8.40
CA ASP A 242 14.25 -16.63 8.44
C ASP A 242 15.25 -16.42 7.30
N GLU A 243 14.78 -15.83 6.20
CA GLU A 243 15.57 -15.52 5.01
C GLU A 243 15.74 -14.01 4.89
N GLU A 244 16.89 -13.54 4.44
CA GLU A 244 17.17 -12.12 4.19
C GLU A 244 17.86 -11.97 2.86
N GLU A 245 17.20 -11.26 1.93
CA GLU A 245 17.67 -11.13 0.56
C GLU A 245 17.68 -9.67 0.09
N ASP A 246 18.60 -9.38 -0.82
CA ASP A 246 18.74 -8.09 -1.47
C ASP A 246 18.06 -8.09 -2.86
N LYS A 247 17.63 -6.91 -3.33
CA LYS A 247 16.95 -6.72 -4.62
C LYS A 247 15.72 -7.62 -4.81
N VAL A 248 14.79 -7.61 -3.85
CA VAL A 248 13.58 -8.44 -3.89
C VAL A 248 12.50 -7.78 -4.76
N SER A 249 12.06 -8.44 -5.82
CA SER A 249 11.07 -7.93 -6.78
C SER A 249 9.65 -8.41 -6.48
N TYR A 250 9.48 -9.63 -5.95
CA TYR A 250 8.21 -10.08 -5.40
C TYR A 250 8.37 -10.93 -4.14
N ILE A 251 7.32 -10.91 -3.30
CA ILE A 251 7.13 -11.79 -2.15
C ILE A 251 5.73 -12.38 -2.24
N ALA A 252 5.65 -13.72 -2.24
CA ALA A 252 4.42 -14.48 -2.35
C ALA A 252 4.15 -15.26 -1.06
N TYR A 253 3.06 -14.93 -0.37
CA TYR A 253 2.48 -15.74 0.69
C TYR A 253 1.63 -16.84 0.06
N LYS A 254 2.31 -17.90 -0.35
CA LYS A 254 1.71 -19.04 -1.01
C LYS A 254 1.04 -19.95 0.01
N GLN A 255 -0.20 -20.30 -0.29
CA GLN A 255 -0.92 -21.41 0.30
C GLN A 255 -1.25 -22.41 -0.81
N HIS A 256 -1.86 -23.54 -0.48
CA HIS A 256 -1.98 -24.66 -1.42
C HIS A 256 -2.69 -24.28 -2.74
N PHE A 257 -3.87 -23.66 -2.67
CA PHE A 257 -4.67 -23.30 -3.85
C PHE A 257 -4.75 -21.81 -4.13
N PHE A 258 -4.21 -20.98 -3.25
CA PHE A 258 -4.31 -19.54 -3.31
C PHE A 258 -3.03 -18.88 -2.86
N THR A 259 -2.77 -17.69 -3.35
CA THR A 259 -1.58 -16.92 -3.00
C THR A 259 -1.90 -15.44 -2.95
N SER A 260 -1.16 -14.74 -2.11
CA SER A 260 -1.10 -13.28 -2.11
C SER A 260 0.32 -12.88 -2.48
N ILE A 261 0.50 -12.01 -3.46
CA ILE A 261 1.84 -11.65 -3.97
C ILE A 261 1.96 -10.14 -3.99
N LEU A 262 2.93 -9.60 -3.25
CA LEU A 262 3.31 -8.19 -3.33
C LEU A 262 4.54 -8.10 -4.23
N LEU A 263 4.48 -7.27 -5.28
CA LEU A 263 5.53 -7.17 -6.28
C LEU A 263 5.75 -5.73 -6.76
N THR A 264 6.91 -5.48 -7.37
CA THR A 264 7.26 -4.15 -7.89
C THR A 264 8.24 -4.25 -9.06
N ASP A 265 8.18 -3.29 -9.98
CA ASP A 265 9.16 -3.15 -11.06
C ASP A 265 10.50 -2.59 -10.59
N THR A 266 10.53 -1.96 -9.41
CA THR A 266 11.76 -1.43 -8.80
C THR A 266 12.05 -2.24 -7.54
N PRO A 267 12.93 -3.26 -7.62
CA PRO A 267 13.15 -4.19 -6.53
C PRO A 267 13.42 -3.50 -5.20
N PHE A 268 12.82 -4.00 -4.14
CA PHE A 268 13.13 -3.59 -2.78
C PHE A 268 14.59 -3.87 -2.52
N LYS A 269 15.30 -2.90 -1.95
CA LYS A 269 16.73 -3.03 -1.71
C LYS A 269 17.05 -4.25 -0.84
N LYS A 270 16.23 -4.49 0.17
CA LYS A 270 16.34 -5.61 1.10
C LYS A 270 14.98 -6.01 1.65
N ALA A 271 14.75 -7.31 1.82
CA ALA A 271 13.62 -7.81 2.58
C ALA A 271 14.06 -8.97 3.49
N LYS A 272 13.51 -8.98 4.70
CA LYS A 272 13.60 -10.09 5.64
C LYS A 272 12.27 -10.84 5.68
N LEU A 273 12.29 -12.15 5.46
CA LEU A 273 11.13 -13.01 5.27
C LEU A 273 11.10 -14.07 6.36
N ILE A 274 10.05 -14.07 7.15
CA ILE A 274 9.90 -14.95 8.32
C ILE A 274 8.66 -15.81 8.13
N SER A 275 8.84 -17.13 8.22
CA SER A 275 7.76 -18.11 8.19
C SER A 275 7.80 -18.96 9.46
N GLU A 276 6.68 -19.03 10.19
CA GLU A 276 6.54 -19.82 11.40
C GLU A 276 5.37 -20.81 11.23
N ASN A 277 5.61 -22.09 11.50
CA ASN A 277 4.59 -23.13 11.50
C ASN A 277 3.88 -23.16 12.86
N ILE A 278 2.59 -22.82 12.85
CA ILE A 278 1.74 -22.70 14.05
C ILE A 278 0.62 -23.75 14.07
N ALA A 279 0.62 -24.70 13.14
CA ALA A 279 -0.44 -25.69 12.99
C ALA A 279 -0.68 -26.57 14.23
N SER A 280 0.32 -26.73 15.09
CA SER A 280 0.25 -27.55 16.31
C SER A 280 0.04 -26.74 17.60
N GLN A 281 -0.06 -25.41 17.51
CA GLN A 281 -0.15 -24.52 18.68
C GLN A 281 -1.60 -24.11 19.03
N ASP A 282 -2.58 -24.54 18.23
CA ASP A 282 -3.99 -24.20 18.39
C ASP A 282 -4.78 -25.41 18.91
N ASP A 283 -4.91 -25.50 20.23
CA ASP A 283 -5.56 -26.62 20.95
C ASP A 283 -7.09 -26.70 20.71
N GLU A 284 -7.71 -25.70 20.07
CA GLU A 284 -9.18 -25.63 19.93
C GLU A 284 -9.75 -25.91 18.52
N GLN A 285 -8.93 -26.00 17.47
CA GLN A 285 -9.19 -26.65 16.18
C GLN A 285 -8.21 -26.12 15.14
N ASP A 286 -7.34 -26.96 14.58
CA ASP A 286 -7.08 -27.19 13.14
C ASP A 286 -7.25 -26.03 12.12
N THR A 287 -7.05 -24.77 12.52
CA THR A 287 -7.48 -23.59 11.75
C THR A 287 -6.31 -22.93 11.06
N TYR A 288 -5.26 -22.53 11.78
CA TYR A 288 -4.10 -21.86 11.18
C TYR A 288 -2.99 -22.85 10.83
N THR A 289 -2.25 -22.57 9.76
CA THR A 289 -1.13 -23.39 9.28
C THR A 289 0.19 -22.70 9.61
N LYS A 290 0.37 -21.49 9.07
CA LYS A 290 1.59 -20.70 9.24
C LYS A 290 1.30 -19.24 9.51
N LYS A 291 2.25 -18.58 10.16
CA LYS A 291 2.37 -17.13 10.22
C LYS A 291 3.47 -16.68 9.27
N PHE A 292 3.16 -15.67 8.47
CA PHE A 292 4.09 -15.02 7.56
C PHE A 292 4.33 -13.57 8.01
N ASN A 293 5.58 -13.13 7.94
CA ASN A 293 5.99 -11.75 8.19
C ASN A 293 7.11 -11.35 7.23
N SER A 294 6.90 -10.27 6.49
CA SER A 294 7.89 -9.68 5.60
C SER A 294 8.21 -8.27 6.07
N GLN A 295 9.49 -8.00 6.20
CA GLN A 295 10.07 -6.74 6.64
C GLN A 295 10.85 -6.16 5.47
N ILE A 296 10.24 -5.22 4.77
CA ILE A 296 10.74 -4.70 3.50
C ILE A 296 11.36 -3.32 3.72
N GLU A 297 12.64 -3.15 3.40
CA GLU A 297 13.31 -1.85 3.43
C GLU A 297 12.90 -1.03 2.20
N LEU A 298 12.30 0.13 2.44
CA LEU A 298 12.00 1.14 1.43
C LEU A 298 13.02 2.28 1.52
N GLU A 299 13.03 3.13 0.51
CA GLU A 299 13.97 4.22 0.29
C GLU A 299 13.21 5.49 -0.08
N TYR A 300 13.76 6.64 0.32
CA TYR A 300 13.20 7.93 -0.09
C TYR A 300 13.76 8.33 -1.45
N THR A 301 12.89 8.71 -2.37
CA THR A 301 13.26 9.35 -3.64
C THR A 301 13.00 10.85 -3.54
N GLY A 302 14.08 11.65 -3.55
CA GLY A 302 13.95 13.11 -3.38
C GLY A 302 13.43 13.54 -2.00
N GLY A 303 13.61 12.68 -0.99
CA GLY A 303 13.09 12.90 0.36
C GLY A 303 11.61 12.53 0.54
N GLU A 304 10.96 11.95 -0.47
CA GLU A 304 9.57 11.50 -0.42
C GLU A 304 9.50 9.99 -0.67
N LEU A 305 8.39 9.37 -0.26
CA LEU A 305 8.04 8.00 -0.63
C LEU A 305 7.35 8.03 -2.00
N ALA A 306 7.77 7.14 -2.89
CA ALA A 306 7.20 7.00 -4.23
C ALA A 306 7.34 5.55 -4.72
N TYR A 307 6.48 4.66 -4.21
CA TYR A 307 6.47 3.24 -4.55
C TYR A 307 5.20 2.89 -5.31
N ASN A 308 5.37 2.46 -6.56
CA ASN A 308 4.34 1.78 -7.32
C ASN A 308 4.61 0.27 -7.24
N MET A 309 3.63 -0.45 -6.74
CA MET A 309 3.65 -1.89 -6.55
C MET A 309 2.37 -2.47 -7.13
N ASP A 310 2.36 -3.78 -7.28
CA ASP A 310 1.17 -4.55 -7.57
C ASP A 310 0.94 -5.52 -6.41
N TRP A 311 -0.33 -5.84 -6.15
CA TRP A 311 -0.71 -6.76 -5.10
C TRP A 311 -1.75 -7.75 -5.63
N TYR A 312 -1.30 -8.97 -5.88
CA TYR A 312 -2.14 -10.07 -6.31
C TYR A 312 -2.82 -10.74 -5.12
N PHE A 313 -4.10 -11.01 -5.25
CA PHE A 313 -4.90 -11.80 -4.31
C PHE A 313 -5.77 -12.76 -5.12
N GLY A 314 -5.38 -14.03 -5.22
CA GLY A 314 -6.07 -14.94 -6.13
C GLY A 314 -5.65 -16.41 -6.02
N PRO A 315 -6.10 -17.24 -6.97
CA PRO A 315 -5.69 -18.64 -7.06
C PRO A 315 -4.19 -18.79 -7.33
N THR A 316 -3.60 -19.87 -6.84
CA THR A 316 -2.28 -20.35 -7.27
C THR A 316 -2.48 -21.19 -8.54
N ASP A 317 -2.60 -20.51 -9.68
CA ASP A 317 -2.93 -21.12 -10.97
C ASP A 317 -1.91 -20.68 -12.02
N TYR A 318 -1.34 -21.63 -12.76
CA TYR A 318 -0.25 -21.38 -13.70
C TYR A 318 -0.65 -20.44 -14.82
N ASP A 319 -1.77 -20.70 -15.50
CA ASP A 319 -2.21 -19.90 -16.65
C ASP A 319 -2.51 -18.45 -16.24
N ILE A 320 -3.02 -18.25 -15.03
CA ILE A 320 -3.27 -16.91 -14.49
C ILE A 320 -1.95 -16.20 -14.15
N LEU A 321 -1.03 -16.88 -13.46
CA LEU A 321 0.20 -16.27 -12.96
C LEU A 321 1.22 -16.01 -14.09
N ASP A 322 1.40 -16.96 -15.01
CA ASP A 322 2.19 -16.81 -16.24
C ASP A 322 1.69 -15.64 -17.10
N GLY A 323 0.36 -15.51 -17.21
CA GLY A 323 -0.29 -14.46 -18.00
C GLY A 323 0.01 -13.02 -17.58
N TYR A 324 0.60 -12.80 -16.40
CA TYR A 324 1.08 -11.47 -15.99
C TYR A 324 2.42 -11.08 -16.61
N ASP A 325 3.23 -12.02 -17.13
CA ASP A 325 4.57 -11.78 -17.69
C ASP A 325 5.52 -11.12 -16.66
N ARG A 326 5.51 -11.66 -15.43
CA ARG A 326 6.25 -11.13 -14.25
C ARG A 326 6.95 -12.23 -13.43
N ASN A 327 7.26 -13.35 -14.08
CA ASN A 327 7.88 -14.53 -13.45
C ASN A 327 7.09 -15.10 -12.25
N LEU A 328 5.76 -14.88 -12.23
CA LEU A 328 4.92 -15.34 -11.11
C LEU A 328 4.52 -16.81 -11.23
N ASP A 329 4.76 -17.43 -12.37
CA ASP A 329 4.53 -18.84 -12.61
C ASP A 329 5.43 -19.75 -11.76
N GLU A 330 6.63 -19.28 -11.37
CA GLU A 330 7.52 -19.96 -10.41
C GLU A 330 6.90 -20.09 -9.00
N VAL A 331 5.85 -19.30 -8.70
CA VAL A 331 5.07 -19.48 -7.47
C VAL A 331 4.34 -20.83 -7.48
N VAL A 332 4.00 -21.39 -8.66
CA VAL A 332 3.25 -22.64 -8.78
C VAL A 332 4.17 -23.85 -8.62
N ASP A 333 3.77 -24.82 -7.77
CA ASP A 333 4.50 -26.08 -7.66
C ASP A 333 4.09 -27.02 -8.80
N LEU A 334 4.81 -26.98 -9.92
CA LEU A 334 4.57 -27.89 -11.05
C LEU A 334 5.05 -29.33 -10.78
N GLY A 335 5.75 -29.55 -9.66
CA GLY A 335 6.38 -30.83 -9.32
C GLY A 335 7.54 -31.18 -10.25
N TRP A 336 8.23 -32.28 -9.95
CA TRP A 336 9.26 -32.83 -10.84
C TRP A 336 8.58 -33.55 -12.02
N GLY A 337 8.02 -32.79 -12.95
CA GLY A 337 7.63 -33.29 -14.26
C GLY A 337 8.89 -33.59 -15.08
N ASN A 338 8.94 -34.75 -15.74
CA ASN A 338 10.01 -35.09 -16.67
C ASN A 338 10.04 -34.09 -17.84
N PHE A 339 10.75 -32.97 -17.69
CA PHE A 339 11.08 -32.04 -18.78
C PHE A 339 12.11 -32.62 -19.78
N TRP A 340 12.31 -33.95 -19.79
CA TRP A 340 13.28 -34.68 -20.61
C TRP A 340 12.65 -35.51 -21.74
N MET A 341 11.37 -35.30 -22.05
CA MET A 341 10.71 -35.95 -23.18
C MET A 341 9.92 -34.93 -23.99
N ASP A 342 10.61 -34.20 -24.87
CA ASP A 342 10.32 -34.18 -26.32
C ASP A 342 11.43 -33.45 -27.11
#